data_AF-A0A6I4M6T6-F1
#
_entry.id   AF-A0A6I4M6T6-F1
#
_cell.length_a   1.000
_cell.length_b   1.000
_cell.length_c   1.000
_cell.angle_alpha   90.00
_cell.angle_beta   90.00
_cell.angle_gamma   90.00
#
_symmetry.space_group_name_H-M   'P 1'
#
loop_
_entity.id
_entity.type
_entity.pdbx_description
1 polymer ?
#
loop_
_entity_poly.entity_id
_entity_poly.type
_entity_poly.pdbx_seq_one_letter_code
_entity_poly.pdbx_strand_id
1 'polypeptide(L)'
;MHRDDDRAIIERSRRDPEAFAELYDRHAPAIHRYLARRLGRDLADDLLAETFLEASGKRHRDDPDRADALPWLYGFATRLVGRHRRREARFWRAVARTGADPAAGSADEGVADRVAAQRSRRDLSPPRSRAWSRSCVRAPTSTSTSVLKVGVADRLPARG
;
A
#
# COMPACT_ATOMS: atom_id res chain seq x y z
N MET A 1 -25.70 7.05 16.77
CA MET A 1 -24.62 6.27 16.13
C MET A 1 -23.45 7.21 15.91
N HIS A 2 -22.48 7.23 16.82
CA HIS A 2 -21.30 8.09 16.68
C HIS A 2 -20.45 7.46 15.56
N ARG A 3 -20.30 8.16 14.44
CA ARG A 3 -19.36 7.71 13.41
C ARG A 3 -17.97 7.93 14.00
N ASP A 4 -17.28 6.85 14.31
CA ASP A 4 -15.91 6.95 14.82
C ASP A 4 -15.09 7.85 13.89
N ASP A 5 -14.36 8.78 14.50
CA ASP A 5 -13.35 9.55 13.80
C ASP A 5 -12.23 8.61 13.33
N ASP A 6 -11.49 9.03 12.32
CA ASP A 6 -10.52 8.13 11.68
C ASP A 6 -9.42 7.69 12.66
N ARG A 7 -9.14 8.54 13.65
CA ARG A 7 -8.20 8.24 14.72
C ARG A 7 -8.65 7.06 15.57
N ALA A 8 -9.92 7.03 16.00
CA ALA A 8 -10.44 5.90 16.78
C ALA A 8 -10.40 4.60 15.98
N ILE A 9 -10.70 4.65 14.68
CA ILE A 9 -10.57 3.50 13.78
C ILE A 9 -9.13 3.01 13.71
N ILE A 10 -8.16 3.92 13.58
CA ILE A 10 -6.73 3.57 13.54
C ILE A 10 -6.28 2.94 14.84
N GLU A 11 -6.65 3.50 15.99
CA GLU A 11 -6.30 2.96 17.30
C GLU A 11 -6.92 1.58 17.52
N ARG A 12 -8.19 1.37 17.16
CA ARG A 12 -8.82 0.04 17.18
C ARG A 12 -8.07 -0.92 16.25
N SER A 13 -7.69 -0.46 15.07
CA SER A 13 -7.03 -1.29 14.06
C SER A 13 -5.63 -1.81 14.45
N ARG A 14 -5.04 -1.25 15.50
CA ARG A 14 -3.78 -1.74 16.08
C ARG A 14 -3.97 -3.09 16.80
N ARG A 15 -5.15 -3.33 17.37
CA ARG A 15 -5.50 -4.59 18.04
C ARG A 15 -6.33 -5.51 17.15
N ASP A 16 -7.16 -4.92 16.29
CA ASP A 16 -8.02 -5.62 15.35
C ASP A 16 -7.72 -5.17 13.90
N PRO A 17 -6.86 -5.86 13.16
CA PRO A 17 -6.48 -5.46 11.81
C PRO A 17 -7.66 -5.23 10.84
N GLU A 18 -8.78 -5.93 11.04
CA GLU A 18 -9.95 -5.84 10.16
C GLU A 18 -10.67 -4.48 10.26
N ALA A 19 -10.62 -3.84 11.44
CA ALA A 19 -11.18 -2.50 11.64
C ALA A 19 -10.58 -1.45 10.69
N PHE A 20 -9.39 -1.68 10.12
CA PHE A 20 -8.80 -0.78 9.13
C PHE A 20 -9.61 -0.70 7.83
N ALA A 21 -10.43 -1.72 7.51
CA ALA A 21 -11.29 -1.71 6.33
C ALA A 21 -12.27 -0.52 6.32
N GLU A 22 -12.68 -0.02 7.49
CA GLU A 22 -13.54 1.15 7.58
C GLU A 22 -12.89 2.43 7.03
N LEU A 23 -11.56 2.55 7.14
CA LEU A 23 -10.83 3.65 6.49
C LEU A 23 -10.74 3.46 4.99
N TYR A 24 -10.60 2.21 4.54
CA TYR A 24 -10.62 1.89 3.12
C TYR A 24 -11.96 2.33 2.50
N ASP A 25 -13.07 1.87 3.06
CA ASP A 25 -14.41 2.20 2.55
C ASP A 25 -14.66 3.71 2.52
N ARG A 26 -14.18 4.42 3.55
CA ARG A 26 -14.35 5.87 3.69
C ARG A 26 -13.52 6.66 2.69
N HIS A 27 -12.26 6.28 2.46
CA HIS A 27 -11.27 7.13 1.78
C HIS A 27 -10.81 6.62 0.42
N ALA A 28 -11.06 5.35 0.09
CA ALA A 28 -10.67 4.77 -1.19
C ALA A 28 -11.15 5.59 -2.40
N PRO A 29 -12.40 6.10 -2.47
CA PRO A 29 -12.84 6.91 -3.61
C PRO A 29 -12.02 8.19 -3.80
N ALA A 30 -11.63 8.85 -2.71
CA ALA A 30 -10.86 10.10 -2.75
C ALA A 30 -9.42 9.85 -3.22
N ILE A 31 -8.78 8.80 -2.67
CA ILE A 31 -7.42 8.41 -3.02
C ILE A 31 -7.36 7.87 -4.46
N HIS A 32 -8.29 7.01 -4.85
CA HIS A 32 -8.39 6.47 -6.21
C HIS A 32 -8.52 7.59 -7.23
N ARG A 33 -9.43 8.56 -7.01
CA ARG A 33 -9.57 9.74 -7.89
C ARG A 33 -8.29 10.57 -7.97
N TYR A 34 -7.56 10.71 -6.86
CA TYR A 34 -6.28 11.41 -6.85
C TYR A 34 -5.20 10.70 -7.69
N LEU A 35 -5.14 9.38 -7.60
CA LEU A 35 -4.21 8.53 -8.34
C LEU A 35 -4.55 8.50 -9.84
N ALA A 36 -5.82 8.27 -10.17
CA ALA A 36 -6.32 8.25 -11.54
C ALA A 36 -6.03 9.56 -12.29
N ARG A 37 -6.17 10.71 -11.62
CA ARG A 37 -5.83 12.02 -12.20
C ARG A 37 -4.34 12.21 -12.51
N ARG A 38 -3.45 11.43 -11.89
CA ARG A 38 -1.99 11.65 -11.96
C ARG A 38 -1.25 10.62 -12.81
N LEU A 39 -1.81 9.42 -12.93
CA LEU A 39 -1.17 8.26 -13.54
C LEU A 39 -2.13 7.43 -14.42
N GLY A 40 -3.37 7.90 -14.64
CA GLY A 40 -4.37 7.14 -15.37
C GLY A 40 -5.10 6.12 -14.50
N ARG A 41 -6.24 5.61 -15.00
CA ARG A 41 -7.09 4.66 -14.28
C ARG A 41 -6.43 3.30 -14.12
N ASP A 42 -5.70 2.85 -15.13
CA ASP A 42 -5.08 1.52 -15.16
C ASP A 42 -4.13 1.31 -13.97
N LEU A 43 -3.40 2.35 -13.57
CA LEU A 43 -2.47 2.30 -12.43
C LEU A 43 -3.12 2.70 -11.10
N ALA A 44 -4.33 3.24 -11.13
CA ALA A 44 -4.95 3.82 -9.94
C ALA A 44 -5.36 2.73 -8.94
N ASP A 45 -5.90 1.60 -9.41
CA ASP A 45 -6.34 0.49 -8.57
C ASP A 45 -5.16 -0.19 -7.86
N ASP A 46 -4.08 -0.47 -8.60
CA ASP A 46 -2.85 -1.05 -8.04
C ASP A 46 -2.22 -0.16 -6.97
N LEU A 47 -2.11 1.14 -7.26
CA LEU A 47 -1.52 2.10 -6.32
C LEU A 47 -2.45 2.43 -5.16
N LEU A 48 -3.76 2.28 -5.33
CA LEU A 48 -4.73 2.36 -4.23
C LEU A 48 -4.48 1.20 -3.26
N ALA A 49 -4.40 -0.03 -3.77
CA ALA A 49 -4.11 -1.20 -2.96
C ALA A 49 -2.75 -1.06 -2.24
N GLU A 50 -1.69 -0.65 -2.96
CA GLU A 50 -0.37 -0.42 -2.35
C GLU A 50 -0.41 0.69 -1.28
N THR A 51 -1.19 1.76 -1.49
CA THR A 51 -1.35 2.84 -0.51
C THR A 51 -1.92 2.32 0.81
N PHE A 52 -3.02 1.59 0.76
CA PHE A 52 -3.68 1.08 1.97
C PHE A 52 -2.89 -0.07 2.63
N LEU A 53 -2.17 -0.87 1.84
CA LEU A 53 -1.27 -1.90 2.35
C LEU A 53 -0.08 -1.27 3.11
N GLU A 54 0.55 -0.24 2.56
CA GLU A 54 1.63 0.47 3.24
C GLU A 54 1.14 1.23 4.48
N ALA A 55 -0.01 1.91 4.37
CA ALA A 55 -0.60 2.65 5.48
C ALA A 55 -0.96 1.73 6.64
N SER A 56 -1.60 0.59 6.37
CA SER A 56 -1.92 -0.40 7.41
C SER A 56 -0.64 -0.88 8.10
N GLY A 57 0.42 -1.23 7.37
CA GLY A 57 1.69 -1.66 7.98
C GLY A 57 2.36 -0.59 8.86
N LYS A 58 2.10 0.69 8.59
CA LYS A 58 2.72 1.83 9.27
C LYS A 58 1.92 2.42 10.44
N ARG A 59 0.65 2.05 10.59
CA ARG A 59 -0.28 2.58 11.62
C ARG A 59 0.20 2.44 13.08
N HIS A 60 1.15 1.55 13.36
CA HIS A 60 1.73 1.34 14.69
C HIS A 60 2.87 2.32 15.02
N ARG A 61 3.50 2.91 14.00
CA ARG A 61 4.66 3.79 14.16
C ARG A 61 4.33 5.24 13.89
N ASP A 62 3.44 5.46 12.93
CA ASP A 62 3.00 6.78 12.52
C ASP A 62 1.64 7.02 13.18
N ASP A 63 1.58 7.93 14.15
CA ASP A 63 0.32 8.38 14.76
C ASP A 63 -0.22 9.55 13.91
N PRO A 64 -1.42 9.44 13.31
CA PRO A 64 -2.05 10.60 12.72
C PRO A 64 -2.49 11.50 13.87
N ASP A 65 -1.77 12.61 14.07
CA ASP A 65 -2.12 13.66 15.05
C ASP A 65 -3.51 14.29 14.81
N ARG A 66 -4.22 13.90 13.75
CA ARG A 66 -5.49 14.50 13.30
C ARG A 66 -6.62 13.47 13.29
N ALA A 67 -7.83 13.96 13.58
CA ALA A 67 -9.08 13.18 13.53
C ALA A 67 -9.45 12.68 12.11
N ASP A 68 -8.78 13.19 11.09
CA ASP A 68 -8.94 12.81 9.67
C ASP A 68 -7.63 12.15 9.18
N ALA A 69 -7.74 10.93 8.68
CA ALA A 69 -6.63 10.15 8.14
C ALA A 69 -6.32 10.48 6.67
N LEU A 70 -7.20 11.23 5.99
CA LEU A 70 -7.07 11.51 4.57
C LEU A 70 -5.75 12.26 4.22
N PRO A 71 -5.29 13.28 4.98
CA PRO A 71 -3.98 13.90 4.73
C PRO A 71 -2.80 12.94 4.88
N TRP A 72 -2.88 12.00 5.84
CA TRP A 72 -1.86 10.97 6.06
C TRP A 72 -1.83 9.98 4.88
N LEU A 73 -2.99 9.53 4.40
CA LEU A 73 -3.11 8.66 3.22
C LEU A 73 -2.60 9.34 1.94
N TYR A 74 -2.86 10.62 1.74
CA TYR A 74 -2.30 11.38 0.60
C TYR A 74 -0.77 11.43 0.63
N GLY A 75 -0.14 11.37 1.81
CA GLY A 75 1.31 11.26 1.96
C GLY A 75 1.87 10.01 1.28
N PHE A 76 1.25 8.85 1.53
CA PHE A 76 1.60 7.58 0.89
C PHE A 76 1.35 7.63 -0.62
N ALA A 77 0.14 8.03 -1.03
CA ALA A 77 -0.21 8.12 -2.45
C ALA A 77 0.77 9.04 -3.22
N THR A 78 1.11 10.20 -2.65
CA THR A 78 2.08 11.13 -3.25
C THR A 78 3.48 10.50 -3.39
N ARG A 79 3.91 9.73 -2.38
CA ARG A 79 5.21 9.02 -2.39
C ARG A 79 5.25 7.98 -3.50
N LEU A 80 4.17 7.20 -3.63
CA LEU A 80 4.03 6.17 -4.66
C LEU A 80 4.00 6.77 -6.07
N VAL A 81 3.24 7.84 -6.29
CA VAL A 81 3.25 8.59 -7.56
C VAL A 81 4.66 9.06 -7.92
N GLY A 82 5.39 9.62 -6.94
CA GLY A 82 6.77 10.05 -7.16
C GLY A 82 7.73 8.89 -7.49
N ARG A 83 7.51 7.70 -6.90
CA ARG A 83 8.28 6.48 -7.20
C ARG A 83 7.98 5.99 -8.62
N HIS A 84 6.71 5.98 -9.02
CA HIS A 84 6.26 5.55 -10.33
C HIS A 84 6.88 6.41 -11.44
N ARG A 85 6.71 7.74 -11.37
CA ARG A 85 7.28 8.67 -12.35
C ARG A 85 8.80 8.58 -12.50
N ARG A 86 9.52 8.33 -11.40
CA ARG A 86 10.97 8.13 -11.44
C ARG A 86 11.36 6.80 -12.10
N ARG A 87 10.55 5.76 -11.99
CA ARG A 87 10.78 4.46 -12.66
C ARG A 87 10.57 4.60 -14.16
N GLU A 88 9.45 5.17 -14.59
CA GLU A 88 9.17 5.43 -16.01
C GLU A 88 10.26 6.30 -16.64
N ALA A 89 10.61 7.41 -15.99
CA ALA A 89 11.67 8.29 -16.51
C ALA A 89 13.05 7.61 -16.58
N ARG A 90 13.33 6.57 -15.79
CA ARG A 90 14.57 5.78 -15.89
C ARG A 90 14.47 4.76 -17.02
N PHE A 91 13.31 4.12 -17.18
CA PHE A 91 13.03 3.19 -18.26
C PHE A 91 13.18 3.88 -19.62
N TRP A 92 12.50 5.01 -19.82
CA TRP A 92 12.59 5.77 -21.06
C TRP A 92 14.00 6.28 -21.36
N ARG A 93 14.76 6.72 -20.34
CA ARG A 93 16.18 7.06 -20.52
C ARG A 93 17.07 5.86 -20.85
N ALA A 94 16.70 4.66 -20.45
CA ALA A 94 17.42 3.45 -20.83
C ALA A 94 17.11 3.07 -22.28
N VAL A 95 15.83 3.11 -22.68
CA VAL A 95 15.37 2.84 -24.05
C VAL A 95 15.92 3.86 -25.05
N ALA A 96 15.91 5.15 -24.72
CA ALA A 96 16.48 6.18 -25.59
C ALA A 96 18.00 6.00 -25.83
N ARG A 97 18.72 5.40 -24.88
CA ARG A 97 20.16 5.09 -25.04
C ARG A 97 20.43 3.87 -25.93
N THR A 98 19.43 3.05 -26.25
CA THR A 98 19.58 1.91 -27.15
C THR A 98 19.28 2.25 -28.61
N GLY A 99 18.98 3.52 -28.93
CA GLY A 99 18.69 3.96 -30.31
C GLY A 99 17.30 3.57 -30.82
N ALA A 100 16.43 3.05 -29.96
CA ALA A 100 15.02 2.84 -30.27
C ALA A 100 14.30 4.18 -30.14
N ASP A 101 13.70 4.68 -31.23
CA ASP A 101 12.90 5.90 -31.22
C ASP A 101 11.66 5.71 -30.31
N PRO A 102 11.59 6.38 -29.13
CA PRO A 102 10.46 6.24 -28.22
C PRO A 102 9.28 7.16 -28.58
N ALA A 103 9.43 8.06 -29.56
CA ALA A 103 8.41 9.05 -29.91
C ALA A 103 7.18 8.42 -30.62
N ALA A 104 7.27 7.17 -31.04
CA ALA A 104 6.15 6.45 -31.66
C ALA A 104 5.09 5.93 -30.67
N GLY A 105 5.28 6.08 -29.34
CA GLY A 105 4.51 5.31 -28.36
C GLY A 105 3.72 6.02 -27.26
N SER A 106 3.97 7.28 -26.89
CA SER A 106 3.18 7.91 -25.80
C SER A 106 3.38 9.43 -25.72
N ALA A 107 2.55 10.17 -26.44
CA ALA A 107 2.38 11.61 -26.29
C ALA A 107 0.93 11.91 -25.90
N ASP A 108 0.48 11.33 -24.78
CA ASP A 108 -0.73 11.68 -24.03
C ASP A 108 -0.53 10.96 -22.67
N GLU A 109 -0.72 11.50 -21.47
CA GLU A 109 -1.69 12.47 -20.99
C GLU A 109 -1.29 12.81 -19.53
N GLY A 110 -1.54 14.03 -19.05
CA GLY A 110 -1.52 14.32 -17.60
C GLY A 110 -0.47 15.32 -17.07
N VAL A 111 -0.29 16.46 -17.75
CA VAL A 111 0.22 17.67 -17.09
C VAL A 111 -0.94 18.37 -16.38
N ALA A 112 -1.13 18.10 -15.09
CA ALA A 112 -1.54 19.08 -14.08
C ALA A 112 -1.70 18.39 -12.71
N ASP A 113 -0.94 18.86 -11.73
CA ASP A 113 -1.42 19.18 -10.36
C ASP A 113 -0.23 19.17 -9.39
N ARG A 114 0.53 20.28 -9.43
CA ARG A 114 1.56 20.61 -8.44
C ARG A 114 0.97 21.22 -7.16
N VAL A 115 -0.35 21.48 -7.10
CA VAL A 115 -0.92 22.34 -6.05
C VAL A 115 -1.47 21.54 -4.87
N ALA A 116 -2.03 20.34 -5.07
CA ALA A 116 -2.51 19.52 -3.94
C ALA A 116 -1.35 18.98 -3.07
N ALA A 117 -0.24 18.56 -3.69
CA ALA A 117 0.89 17.99 -2.94
C ALA A 117 1.64 19.03 -2.08
N GLN A 118 1.59 20.31 -2.44
CA GLN A 118 2.37 21.35 -1.76
C GLN A 118 1.66 21.89 -0.50
N ARG A 119 0.31 21.83 -0.47
CA ARG A 119 -0.48 22.17 0.73
C ARG A 119 -0.39 21.11 1.82
N SER A 120 -0.39 19.82 1.48
CA SER A 120 -0.23 18.74 2.46
C SER A 120 1.23 18.58 2.94
N ARG A 121 2.22 18.91 2.11
CA ARG A 121 3.65 18.79 2.48
C ARG A 121 4.16 19.87 3.44
N ARG A 122 3.49 21.02 3.53
CA ARG A 122 3.94 22.10 4.41
C ARG A 122 3.59 21.86 5.89
N ASP A 123 2.68 20.94 6.17
CA ASP A 123 2.28 20.53 7.54
C ASP A 123 2.55 19.04 7.86
N LEU A 124 2.86 18.19 6.86
CA LEU A 124 3.31 16.82 7.11
C LEU A 124 4.81 16.71 6.82
N SER A 125 5.63 17.12 7.79
CA SER A 125 6.94 16.50 7.96
C SER A 125 6.73 15.28 8.87
N PRO A 126 6.66 14.04 8.35
CA PRO A 126 6.92 12.92 9.24
C PRO A 126 8.31 13.14 9.85
N PRO A 127 8.56 12.83 11.13
CA PRO A 127 9.92 12.81 11.63
C PRO A 127 10.71 11.95 10.65
N ARG A 128 11.75 12.53 10.03
CA ARG A 128 12.71 11.80 9.20
C ARG A 128 13.46 10.88 10.14
N SER A 129 12.84 9.77 10.52
CA SER A 129 13.46 8.70 11.26
C SER A 129 14.59 8.18 10.38
N ARG A 130 15.81 8.55 10.76
CA ARG A 130 17.08 7.97 10.31
C ARG A 130 17.12 6.52 10.79
N ALA A 131 16.24 5.68 10.27
CA ALA A 131 16.14 4.26 10.56
C ALA A 131 15.42 3.55 9.41
N TRP A 132 15.72 3.94 8.17
CA TRP A 132 15.51 3.07 7.02
C TRP A 132 16.79 2.27 6.81
N SER A 133 17.07 1.37 7.75
CA SER A 133 18.13 0.38 7.64
C SER A 133 17.45 -0.98 7.50
N ARG A 134 17.65 -1.58 6.31
CA ARG A 134 17.58 -3.01 5.94
C ARG A 134 16.73 -3.96 6.81
N SER A 135 15.99 -4.83 6.11
CA SER A 135 15.23 -6.00 6.60
C SER A 135 13.80 -5.67 7.06
N CYS A 136 12.73 -6.34 6.62
CA CYS A 136 12.60 -7.65 6.00
C CYS A 136 11.54 -7.62 4.88
N VAL A 137 11.97 -7.83 3.64
CA VAL A 137 11.16 -8.61 2.70
C VAL A 137 11.25 -10.06 3.17
N ARG A 138 10.09 -10.73 3.24
CA ARG A 138 9.84 -12.20 3.20
C ARG A 138 8.86 -12.64 4.29
N ALA A 139 7.58 -12.69 3.91
CA ALA A 139 6.68 -13.71 4.43
C ALA A 139 6.82 -14.95 3.54
N PRO A 140 6.97 -16.17 4.08
CA PRO A 140 6.51 -17.36 3.39
C PRO A 140 5.09 -17.68 3.85
N THR A 141 4.25 -17.77 2.85
CA THR A 141 2.90 -18.34 2.79
C THR A 141 2.73 -19.64 3.57
N SER A 142 1.58 -19.75 4.23
CA SER A 142 1.08 -21.00 4.81
C SER A 142 0.77 -21.99 3.68
N THR A 143 1.54 -23.08 3.61
CA THR A 143 1.13 -24.28 2.87
C THR A 143 0.78 -25.34 3.90
N SER A 144 -0.49 -25.35 4.29
CA SER A 144 -1.11 -26.49 4.93
C SER A 144 -1.27 -27.60 3.89
N THR A 145 -0.43 -28.63 3.99
CA THR A 145 -0.66 -29.92 3.34
C THR A 145 0.01 -30.97 4.21
N SER A 146 -0.79 -31.68 5.00
CA SER A 146 -0.41 -32.97 5.54
C SER A 146 -1.58 -33.91 5.29
N VAL A 147 -1.39 -34.71 4.25
CA VAL A 147 -2.27 -35.77 3.78
C VAL A 147 -1.53 -37.08 4.09
N LEU A 148 -2.25 -37.95 4.80
CA LEU A 148 -2.06 -39.41 4.91
C LEU A 148 -0.81 -39.96 5.64
N LYS A 149 -1.10 -40.67 6.73
CA LYS A 149 -0.93 -42.14 6.68
C LYS A 149 -2.05 -42.83 7.46
N VAL A 150 -3.00 -43.38 6.71
CA VAL A 150 -3.88 -44.46 7.16
C VAL A 150 -3.01 -45.70 7.35
N GLY A 151 -3.13 -46.35 8.50
CA GLY A 151 -2.62 -47.69 8.78
C GLY A 151 -3.55 -48.34 9.79
N VAL A 152 -4.47 -49.17 9.29
CA VAL A 152 -5.39 -49.99 10.09
C VAL A 152 -4.80 -51.39 10.26
N ALA A 153 -5.17 -52.04 11.37
CA ALA A 153 -5.10 -53.46 11.68
C ALA A 153 -3.70 -54.07 11.95
N ASP A 154 -3.49 -54.66 13.13
CA ASP A 154 -3.99 -56.02 13.38
C ASP A 154 -4.12 -56.34 14.88
N ARG A 155 -4.80 -57.45 15.14
CA ARG A 155 -5.59 -57.83 16.31
C ARG A 155 -4.95 -59.05 17.03
N LEU A 156 -4.75 -58.92 18.36
CA LEU A 156 -4.77 -59.98 19.42
C LEU A 156 -3.73 -61.16 19.36
N PRO A 157 -3.64 -62.06 20.38
CA PRO A 157 -4.11 -62.04 21.79
C PRO A 157 -3.05 -62.42 22.86
N ALA A 158 -3.53 -62.38 24.11
CA ALA A 158 -3.02 -62.88 25.41
C ALA A 158 -2.14 -64.15 25.45
N ARG A 159 -1.21 -64.19 26.43
CA ARG A 159 -1.16 -65.14 27.58
C ARG A 159 0.21 -65.10 28.28
N GLY A 160 0.21 -65.31 29.60
CA GLY A 160 1.40 -65.51 30.43
C GLY A 160 1.16 -65.06 31.85
#